data_AF-H3BWK4-F1
#
_entry.id   AF-H3BWK4-F1
#
_cell.length_a   1.000
_cell.length_b   1.000
_cell.length_c   1.000
_cell.angle_alpha   90.00
_cell.angle_beta   90.00
_cell.angle_gamma   90.00
#
_symmetry.space_group_name_H-M   'P 1'
#
loop_
_entity.id
_entity.type
_entity.pdbx_description
1 polymer ?
#
loop_
_entity_poly.entity_id
_entity_poly.type
_entity_poly.pdbx_seq_one_letter_code
_entity_poly.pdbx_strand_id
1 'polypeptide(L)'
;MSADDRQAVVTTPPLPSGGTKERYFDRIDVNDPEYIRTRNMSPDLRQDFNVLEQKKRVTQILQSPAFKEELESLIQEQQRKGNNPTGLMALRQIADTLVAGSAAGFSTSPLSLGMVAPINDMFGAEYATMVKGEKQTRCKLASLYRLVDLFGWAHLGNAYVTVGAS
;
A
#
# COMPACT_ATOMS: atom_id res chain seq x y z
N MET A 1 -63.54 -40.03 34.01
CA MET A 1 -63.61 -41.03 32.92
C MET A 1 -63.22 -40.27 31.65
N SER A 2 -61.92 -40.22 31.34
CA SER A 2 -61.25 -41.04 30.31
C SER A 2 -61.87 -40.91 28.93
N ALA A 3 -61.18 -40.20 28.02
CA ALA A 3 -60.89 -40.69 26.68
C ALA A 3 -59.74 -39.85 26.09
N ASP A 4 -58.61 -40.54 25.94
CA ASP A 4 -57.44 -40.21 25.12
C ASP A 4 -57.86 -40.17 23.65
N ASP A 5 -57.52 -39.12 22.91
CA ASP A 5 -57.61 -39.16 21.44
C ASP A 5 -56.32 -38.61 20.84
N ARG A 6 -55.51 -39.56 20.39
CA ARG A 6 -54.16 -39.38 19.84
C ARG A 6 -54.26 -38.81 18.43
N GLN A 7 -54.07 -37.51 18.29
CA GLN A 7 -53.88 -36.93 16.97
C GLN A 7 -52.42 -37.15 16.53
N ALA A 8 -52.21 -38.24 15.79
CA ALA A 8 -50.96 -38.52 15.11
C ALA A 8 -50.64 -37.37 14.13
N VAL A 9 -49.62 -36.58 14.42
CA VAL A 9 -49.05 -35.62 13.48
C VAL A 9 -48.35 -36.43 12.40
N VAL A 10 -49.05 -36.64 11.27
CA VAL A 10 -48.46 -37.14 10.04
C VAL A 10 -47.51 -36.06 9.53
N THR A 11 -46.25 -36.16 9.95
CA THR A 11 -45.15 -35.45 9.30
C THR A 11 -44.89 -36.17 7.97
N THR A 12 -45.54 -35.71 6.91
CA THR A 12 -45.10 -36.07 5.56
C THR A 12 -43.67 -35.55 5.39
N PRO A 13 -42.67 -36.41 5.11
CA PRO A 13 -41.33 -35.93 4.82
C PRO A 13 -41.39 -35.04 3.56
N PRO A 14 -40.61 -33.96 3.47
CA PRO A 14 -40.57 -33.15 2.27
C PRO A 14 -40.14 -34.03 1.10
N LEU A 15 -40.84 -33.90 -0.04
CA LEU A 15 -40.50 -34.62 -1.26
C LEU A 15 -39.00 -34.44 -1.57
N PRO A 16 -38.32 -35.47 -2.11
CA PRO A 16 -36.93 -35.31 -2.54
C PRO A 16 -36.91 -34.23 -3.62
N SER A 17 -36.39 -33.06 -3.26
CA SER A 17 -36.11 -31.98 -4.20
C SER A 17 -35.11 -32.54 -5.20
N GLY A 18 -35.62 -32.96 -6.36
CA GLY A 18 -34.88 -33.36 -7.55
C GLY A 18 -34.25 -32.15 -8.23
N GLY A 19 -33.49 -31.36 -7.48
CA GLY A 19 -32.51 -30.41 -7.98
C GLY A 19 -31.20 -30.80 -7.31
N THR A 20 -30.19 -31.08 -8.13
CA THR A 20 -28.81 -31.38 -7.73
C THR A 20 -28.40 -30.56 -6.51
N LYS A 21 -28.51 -31.18 -5.33
CA LYS A 21 -27.81 -30.71 -4.14
C LYS A 21 -26.34 -31.06 -4.36
N GLU A 22 -25.67 -30.32 -5.24
CA GLU A 22 -24.22 -30.22 -5.18
C GLU A 22 -23.91 -29.84 -3.75
N ARG A 23 -23.40 -30.81 -2.99
CA ARG A 23 -23.07 -30.58 -1.59
C ARG A 23 -22.09 -29.41 -1.61
N TYR A 24 -22.11 -28.56 -0.60
CA TYR A 24 -21.18 -27.44 -0.45
C TYR A 24 -19.70 -27.81 -0.71
N PHE A 25 -19.37 -29.10 -0.57
CA PHE A 25 -18.08 -29.73 -0.84
C PHE A 25 -17.78 -30.10 -2.31
N ASP A 26 -18.77 -30.17 -3.21
CA ASP A 26 -18.59 -30.56 -4.64
C ASP A 26 -18.21 -29.38 -5.55
N ARG A 27 -18.21 -28.15 -5.04
CA ARG A 27 -17.91 -26.94 -5.84
C ARG A 27 -16.43 -26.64 -5.98
N ILE A 28 -15.60 -27.29 -5.17
CA ILE A 28 -14.17 -27.03 -5.11
C ILE A 28 -13.49 -28.23 -5.74
N ASP A 29 -13.01 -28.06 -6.98
CA ASP A 29 -12.15 -29.06 -7.60
C ASP A 29 -10.83 -29.09 -6.83
N VAL A 30 -10.64 -30.16 -6.06
CA VAL A 30 -9.44 -30.38 -5.24
C VAL A 30 -8.20 -30.56 -6.12
N ASN A 31 -8.37 -30.87 -7.41
CA ASN A 31 -7.31 -30.97 -8.41
C ASN A 31 -7.10 -29.68 -9.22
N ASP A 32 -7.88 -28.62 -8.97
CA ASP A 32 -7.65 -27.33 -9.64
C ASP A 32 -6.24 -26.82 -9.29
N PRO A 33 -5.38 -26.58 -10.30
CA PRO A 33 -4.03 -26.06 -10.07
C PRO A 33 -4.01 -24.75 -9.28
N GLU A 34 -5.03 -23.89 -9.40
CA GLU A 34 -5.12 -22.65 -8.61
C GLU A 34 -5.50 -22.90 -7.14
N TYR A 35 -6.37 -23.88 -6.87
CA TYR A 35 -6.70 -24.31 -5.52
C TYR A 35 -5.48 -24.91 -4.80
N ILE A 36 -4.76 -25.80 -5.48
CA ILE A 36 -3.53 -26.41 -4.95
C ILE A 36 -2.46 -25.35 -4.70
N ARG A 37 -2.26 -24.41 -5.64
CA ARG A 37 -1.31 -23.31 -5.51
C ARG A 37 -1.63 -22.43 -4.29
N THR A 38 -2.90 -22.08 -4.13
CA THR A 38 -3.36 -21.23 -3.01
C THR A 38 -3.21 -21.92 -1.66
N ARG A 39 -3.51 -23.24 -1.61
CA ARG A 39 -3.36 -24.05 -0.40
C ARG A 39 -1.89 -24.27 -0.02
N ASN A 40 -1.01 -24.42 -1.01
CA ASN A 40 0.41 -24.67 -0.79
C ASN A 40 1.24 -23.39 -0.62
N MET A 41 0.66 -22.20 -0.84
CA MET A 41 1.35 -20.95 -0.58
C MET A 41 1.58 -20.74 0.92
N SER A 42 2.83 -20.43 1.28
CA SER A 42 3.18 -20.06 2.64
C SER A 42 2.44 -18.79 3.07
N PRO A 43 2.16 -18.61 4.38
CA PRO A 43 1.53 -17.39 4.90
C PRO A 43 2.29 -16.11 4.51
N ASP A 44 3.62 -16.17 4.47
CA ASP A 44 4.52 -15.07 4.11
C ASP A 44 4.33 -14.63 2.66
N LEU A 45 4.32 -15.58 1.71
CA LEU A 45 4.10 -15.30 0.29
C LEU A 45 2.68 -14.74 0.02
N ARG A 46 1.67 -15.19 0.78
CA ARG A 46 0.30 -14.65 0.68
C ARG A 46 0.24 -13.20 1.16
N GLN A 47 0.94 -12.88 2.24
CA GLN A 47 1.04 -11.52 2.73
C GLN A 47 1.75 -10.61 1.72
N ASP A 48 2.87 -11.07 1.17
CA ASP A 48 3.61 -10.34 0.14
C ASP A 48 2.78 -10.07 -1.10
N PHE A 49 1.98 -11.04 -1.57
CA PHE A 49 1.10 -10.84 -2.73
C PHE A 49 0.00 -9.81 -2.44
N ASN A 50 -0.58 -9.82 -1.23
CA ASN A 50 -1.57 -8.81 -0.83
C ASN A 50 -0.96 -7.40 -0.81
N VAL A 51 0.25 -7.26 -0.26
CA VAL A 51 1.00 -5.99 -0.25
C VAL A 51 1.32 -5.56 -1.67
N LEU A 52 1.72 -6.48 -2.54
CA LEU A 52 2.06 -6.21 -3.94
C LEU A 52 0.83 -5.75 -4.74
N GLU A 53 -0.30 -6.45 -4.62
CA GLU A 53 -1.55 -6.06 -5.26
C GLU A 53 -2.08 -4.71 -4.76
N GLN A 54 -1.95 -4.44 -3.46
CA GLN A 54 -2.28 -3.12 -2.92
C GLN A 54 -1.35 -2.03 -3.49
N LYS A 55 -0.03 -2.27 -3.51
CA LYS A 55 0.95 -1.33 -4.10
C LYS A 55 0.64 -1.07 -5.58
N LYS A 56 0.31 -2.11 -6.35
CA LYS A 56 -0.07 -2.01 -7.76
C LYS A 56 -1.29 -1.12 -7.97
N ARG A 57 -2.35 -1.28 -7.16
CA ARG A 57 -3.53 -0.41 -7.21
C ARG A 57 -3.19 1.05 -6.91
N VAL A 58 -2.36 1.29 -5.90
CA VAL A 58 -1.89 2.64 -5.55
C VAL A 58 -1.11 3.24 -6.71
N THR A 59 -0.12 2.53 -7.25
CA THR A 59 0.69 3.00 -8.37
C THR A 59 -0.17 3.32 -9.60
N GLN A 60 -1.15 2.49 -9.93
CA GLN A 60 -2.08 2.74 -11.04
C GLN A 60 -2.85 4.05 -10.86
N ILE A 61 -3.33 4.34 -9.64
CA ILE A 61 -4.02 5.59 -9.34
C ILE A 61 -3.06 6.78 -9.45
N LEU A 62 -1.86 6.72 -8.87
CA LEU A 62 -0.90 7.83 -8.90
C LEU A 62 -0.38 8.12 -10.32
N GLN A 63 -0.32 7.10 -11.18
CA GLN A 63 0.08 7.22 -12.58
C GLN A 63 -1.09 7.59 -13.51
N SER A 64 -2.34 7.57 -13.03
CA SER A 64 -3.52 7.86 -13.84
C SER A 64 -3.51 9.30 -14.36
N PRO A 65 -3.54 9.52 -15.69
CA PRO A 65 -3.64 10.87 -16.27
C PRO A 65 -4.90 11.60 -15.83
N ALA A 66 -6.04 10.90 -15.78
CA ALA A 66 -7.33 11.48 -15.40
C ALA A 66 -7.30 12.02 -13.96
N PHE A 67 -6.65 11.30 -13.03
CA PHE A 67 -6.49 11.75 -11.65
C PHE A 67 -5.64 13.03 -11.56
N LYS A 68 -4.57 13.12 -12.37
CA LYS A 68 -3.70 14.31 -12.42
C LYS A 68 -4.45 15.52 -12.97
N GLU A 69 -5.26 15.35 -14.01
CA GLU A 69 -6.09 16.40 -14.59
C GLU A 69 -7.15 16.91 -13.61
N GLU A 70 -7.84 16.00 -12.90
CA GLU A 70 -8.83 16.37 -11.90
C GLU A 70 -8.21 17.14 -10.73
N LEU A 71 -7.02 16.73 -10.26
CA LEU A 71 -6.29 17.44 -9.22
C LEU A 71 -5.87 18.85 -9.67
N GLU A 72 -5.37 19.00 -10.89
CA GLU A 72 -4.98 20.30 -11.46
C GLU A 72 -6.19 21.24 -11.60
N SER A 73 -7.33 20.72 -12.07
CA SER A 73 -8.60 21.46 -12.11
C SER A 73 -9.03 21.93 -10.72
N LEU A 74 -8.94 21.05 -9.72
CA LEU A 74 -9.28 21.41 -8.33
C LEU A 74 -8.35 22.49 -7.77
N ILE A 75 -7.05 22.43 -8.07
CA ILE A 75 -6.08 23.46 -7.70
C ILE A 75 -6.47 24.79 -8.34
N GLN A 76 -6.75 24.82 -9.64
CA GLN A 76 -7.14 26.04 -10.35
C GLN A 76 -8.42 26.66 -9.80
N GLU A 77 -9.41 25.83 -9.47
CA GLU A 77 -10.65 26.29 -8.84
C GLU A 77 -10.38 26.96 -7.49
N GLN A 78 -9.55 26.35 -6.64
CA GLN A 78 -9.17 26.93 -5.34
C GLN A 78 -8.33 28.21 -5.49
N GLN A 79 -7.48 28.32 -6.51
CA GLN A 79 -6.74 29.56 -6.82
C GLN A 79 -7.68 30.70 -7.16
N ARG A 80 -8.69 30.43 -7.99
CA ARG A 80 -9.68 31.42 -8.41
C ARG A 80 -10.58 31.85 -7.25
N LYS A 81 -10.99 30.91 -6.41
CA LYS A 81 -11.93 31.16 -5.30
C LYS A 81 -11.30 31.92 -4.13
N GLY A 82 -9.99 31.74 -3.90
CA GLY A 82 -9.17 32.56 -2.99
C GLY A 82 -9.50 32.49 -1.50
N ASN A 83 -10.47 31.68 -1.08
CA ASN A 83 -11.01 31.63 0.28
C ASN A 83 -10.42 30.52 1.17
N ASN A 84 -9.46 29.74 0.67
CA ASN A 84 -8.76 28.72 1.45
C ASN A 84 -7.27 28.58 1.05
N PRO A 85 -6.39 29.50 1.49
CA PRO A 85 -4.97 29.45 1.15
C PRO A 85 -4.26 28.21 1.71
N THR A 86 -4.68 27.71 2.87
CA THR A 86 -4.11 26.49 3.48
C THR A 86 -4.45 25.25 2.66
N GLY A 87 -5.71 25.12 2.23
CA GLY A 87 -6.16 24.01 1.37
C GLY A 87 -5.46 24.04 0.01
N LEU A 88 -5.25 25.24 -0.56
CA LEU A 88 -4.47 25.40 -1.79
C LEU A 88 -3.04 24.85 -1.64
N MET A 89 -2.35 25.22 -0.56
CA MET A 89 -0.99 24.77 -0.30
C MET A 89 -0.93 23.24 -0.12
N ALA A 90 -1.91 22.65 0.57
CA ALA A 90 -2.01 21.20 0.71
C ALA A 90 -2.19 20.50 -0.64
N LEU A 91 -3.06 21.01 -1.52
CA LEU A 91 -3.26 20.44 -2.86
C LEU A 91 -2.00 20.53 -3.72
N ARG A 92 -1.27 21.66 -3.67
CA ARG A 92 0.01 21.80 -4.37
C ARG A 92 1.05 20.81 -3.87
N GLN A 93 1.17 20.62 -2.56
CA GLN A 93 2.08 19.62 -1.98
C GLN A 93 1.73 18.19 -2.42
N ILE A 94 0.44 17.86 -2.53
CA ILE A 94 0.00 16.56 -3.06
C ILE A 94 0.42 16.43 -4.53
N ALA A 95 0.19 17.44 -5.36
CA ALA A 95 0.59 17.43 -6.77
C ALA A 95 2.10 17.22 -6.94
N ASP A 96 2.93 17.95 -6.17
CA ASP A 96 4.38 17.82 -6.19
C ASP A 96 4.84 16.39 -5.79
N THR A 97 4.17 15.80 -4.81
CA THR A 97 4.45 14.43 -4.35
C THR A 97 4.15 13.39 -5.43
N LEU A 98 3.08 13.59 -6.21
CA LEU A 98 2.69 12.70 -7.31
C LEU A 98 3.65 12.79 -8.51
N VAL A 99 4.14 13.98 -8.80
CA VAL A 99 5.16 14.20 -9.84
C VAL A 99 6.48 13.54 -9.44
N ALA A 100 6.91 13.71 -8.18
CA ALA A 100 8.10 13.05 -7.65
C ALA A 100 7.95 11.51 -7.62
N GLY A 101 6.75 11.00 -7.30
CA GLY A 101 6.45 9.56 -7.30
C GLY A 101 6.38 8.95 -8.71
N SER A 102 6.08 9.74 -9.74
CA SER A 102 6.07 9.27 -11.14
C SER A 102 7.48 8.99 -11.68
N ALA A 103 8.52 9.58 -11.10
CA ALA A 103 9.91 9.25 -11.41
C ALA A 103 10.36 7.88 -10.85
N ALA A 104 9.55 7.22 -10.01
CA ALA A 104 9.83 5.89 -9.47
C ALA A 104 9.50 4.74 -10.43
N GLY A 105 9.15 5.04 -11.69
CA GLY A 105 8.88 4.05 -12.74
C GLY A 105 10.11 3.44 -13.41
N PHE A 106 11.33 3.70 -12.93
CA PHE A 106 12.53 3.06 -13.47
C PHE A 106 12.83 1.77 -12.72
N SER A 107 12.78 0.67 -13.48
CA SER A 107 13.21 -0.69 -13.15
C SER A 107 14.14 -0.77 -11.93
N THR A 108 13.70 -1.49 -10.90
CA THR A 108 14.54 -1.99 -9.81
C THR A 108 15.47 -3.08 -10.35
N SER A 109 16.36 -2.72 -11.27
CA SER A 109 17.50 -3.54 -11.62
C SER A 109 18.64 -3.22 -10.64
N PRO A 110 19.31 -4.21 -10.03
CA PRO A 110 20.34 -4.00 -9.00
C PRO A 110 21.62 -3.30 -9.50
N LEU A 111 21.64 -2.82 -10.75
CA LEU A 111 22.78 -2.21 -11.43
C LEU A 111 22.50 -0.81 -11.99
N SER A 112 21.34 -0.20 -11.73
CA SER A 112 21.10 1.18 -12.14
C SER A 112 21.78 2.14 -11.16
N LEU A 113 23.03 2.52 -11.46
CA LEU A 113 23.81 3.55 -10.78
C LEU A 113 23.19 4.97 -10.89
N GLY A 114 21.94 5.10 -11.34
CA GLY A 114 21.39 6.34 -11.88
C GLY A 114 20.22 6.97 -11.13
N MET A 115 19.68 6.40 -10.05
CA MET A 115 18.50 6.95 -9.39
C MET A 115 18.53 6.71 -7.87
N VAL A 116 19.19 7.60 -7.14
CA VAL A 116 19.07 7.66 -5.68
C VAL A 116 17.64 8.09 -5.35
N ALA A 117 16.87 7.23 -4.68
CA ALA A 117 15.55 7.61 -4.19
C ALA A 117 15.69 8.88 -3.30
N PRO A 118 14.93 9.96 -3.57
CA PRO A 118 15.01 11.16 -2.75
C PRO A 118 14.73 10.81 -1.29
N ILE A 119 15.65 11.23 -0.42
CA ILE A 119 15.64 10.87 0.99
C ILE A 119 14.64 11.76 1.71
N ASN A 120 13.46 11.20 1.98
CA ASN A 120 12.42 11.83 2.79
C ASN A 120 12.39 11.24 4.21
N ASP A 121 13.55 11.17 4.84
CA ASP A 121 13.72 10.59 6.19
C ASP A 121 13.13 11.50 7.30
N MET A 122 12.56 12.64 6.93
CA MET A 122 11.96 13.60 7.84
C MET A 122 10.46 13.67 7.55
N PHE A 123 9.62 13.46 8.56
CA PHE A 123 8.17 13.57 8.42
C PHE A 123 7.58 14.20 9.68
N GLY A 124 6.47 14.93 9.54
CA GLY A 124 5.69 15.44 10.68
C GLY A 124 6.17 16.76 11.30
N ALA A 125 5.68 17.07 12.50
CA ALA A 125 5.80 18.38 13.15
C ALA A 125 7.23 18.78 13.58
N GLU A 126 8.19 17.86 13.51
CA GLU A 126 9.61 18.07 13.80
C GLU A 126 10.21 19.22 12.96
N TYR A 127 9.67 19.47 11.76
CA TYR A 127 10.14 20.55 10.88
C TYR A 127 10.08 21.94 11.51
N ALA A 128 9.10 22.19 12.39
CA ALA A 128 8.85 23.52 12.94
C ALA A 128 9.78 23.86 14.12
N THR A 129 10.40 22.87 14.75
CA THR A 129 11.22 23.04 15.96
C THR A 129 12.72 23.01 15.69
N MET A 130 13.13 22.70 14.46
CA MET A 130 14.54 22.53 14.10
C MET A 130 15.29 23.86 13.97
N VAL A 131 16.55 23.84 14.42
CA VAL A 131 17.44 24.99 14.34
C VAL A 131 17.88 25.22 12.89
N LYS A 132 18.15 26.49 12.53
CA LYS A 132 18.60 26.87 11.18
C LYS A 132 19.78 26.00 10.74
N GLY A 133 19.62 25.27 9.63
CA GLY A 133 20.66 24.42 9.06
C GLY A 133 20.61 22.96 9.49
N GLU A 134 19.90 22.62 10.57
CA GLU A 134 19.82 21.25 11.09
C GLU A 134 19.22 20.26 10.08
N LYS A 135 18.15 20.67 9.38
CA LYS A 135 17.54 19.87 8.29
C LYS A 135 18.56 19.46 7.24
N GLN A 136 19.35 20.42 6.76
CA GLN A 136 20.34 20.18 5.72
C GLN A 136 21.40 19.18 6.21
N THR A 137 21.81 19.30 7.46
CA THR A 137 22.79 18.43 8.09
C THR A 137 22.26 17.00 8.23
N ARG A 138 21.00 16.82 8.65
CA ARG A 138 20.35 15.49 8.72
C ARG A 138 20.19 14.85 7.34
N CYS A 139 19.74 15.59 6.33
CA CYS A 139 19.62 15.07 4.97
C CYS A 139 20.99 14.61 4.42
N LYS A 140 22.06 15.38 4.66
CA LYS A 140 23.42 14.99 4.27
C LYS A 140 23.88 13.72 4.98
N LEU A 141 23.64 13.63 6.29
CA LEU A 141 24.02 12.47 7.09
C LEU A 141 23.29 11.20 6.61
N ALA A 142 21.97 11.27 6.43
CA ALA A 142 21.18 10.17 5.90
C ALA A 142 21.62 9.73 4.49
N SER A 143 21.93 10.69 3.61
CA SER A 143 22.48 10.41 2.27
C SER A 143 23.79 9.64 2.34
N LEU A 144 24.66 10.00 3.27
CA LEU A 144 25.95 9.34 3.45
C LEU A 144 25.80 7.90 3.93
N TYR A 145 24.89 7.62 4.89
CA TYR A 145 24.60 6.24 5.30
C TYR A 145 24.12 5.37 4.14
N ARG A 146 23.27 5.90 3.24
CA ARG A 146 22.81 5.17 2.06
C ARG A 146 23.92 4.93 1.04
N LEU A 147 24.85 5.87 0.86
CA LEU A 147 26.02 5.67 0.00
C LEU A 147 26.93 4.58 0.58
N VAL A 148 27.21 4.63 1.89
CA VAL A 148 28.03 3.62 2.59
C VAL A 148 27.43 2.23 2.44
N ASP A 149 26.10 2.09 2.56
CA ASP A 149 25.39 0.83 2.34
C ASP A 149 25.45 0.39 0.86
N LEU A 150 25.18 1.29 -0.08
CA LEU A 150 25.20 1.02 -1.53
C LEU A 150 26.55 0.50 -2.03
N PHE A 151 27.66 1.06 -1.53
CA PHE A 151 29.01 0.64 -1.90
C PHE A 151 29.52 -0.57 -1.09
N GLY A 152 28.69 -1.13 -0.20
CA GLY A 152 29.08 -2.24 0.66
C GLY A 152 30.11 -1.85 1.74
N TRP A 153 30.38 -0.56 1.95
CA TRP A 153 31.31 -0.09 2.98
C TRP A 153 30.74 -0.27 4.40
N ALA A 154 29.47 -0.63 4.51
CA ALA A 154 28.77 -0.96 5.75
C ALA A 154 29.20 -2.31 6.38
N HIS A 155 30.26 -2.97 5.91
CA HIS A 155 30.80 -4.20 6.53
C HIS A 155 31.19 -4.07 8.01
N LEU A 156 31.17 -2.85 8.56
CA LEU A 156 31.43 -2.54 9.96
C LEU A 156 30.09 -2.39 10.68
N GLY A 157 29.58 -3.47 11.30
CA GLY A 157 28.36 -3.45 12.12
C GLY A 157 28.38 -2.46 13.30
N ASN A 158 29.53 -1.84 13.58
CA ASN A 158 29.73 -0.83 14.63
C ASN A 158 30.25 0.53 14.10
N ALA A 159 30.18 0.81 12.80
CA ALA A 159 30.57 2.12 12.28
C ALA A 159 29.45 3.15 12.47
N TYR A 160 29.82 4.31 13.01
CA TYR A 160 28.93 5.46 13.15
C TYR A 160 29.51 6.65 12.39
N VAL A 161 28.65 7.30 11.61
CA VAL A 161 28.92 8.60 11.00
C VAL A 161 28.23 9.65 11.87
N THR A 162 29.00 10.64 12.32
CA THR A 162 28.51 11.79 13.09
C THR A 162 28.83 13.08 12.36
N VAL A 163 28.12 14.14 12.74
CA VAL A 163 28.29 15.48 12.17
C VAL A 163 28.26 16.50 13.30
N GLY A 164 29.21 17.42 13.30
CA GLY A 164 29.29 18.47 14.31
C GLY A 164 28.14 19.47 14.14
N ALA A 165 27.49 19.83 15.25
CA ALA A 165 26.60 20.98 15.29
C ALA A 165 27.44 22.25 15.20
N SER A 166 27.10 23.15 14.26
CA SER A 166 27.68 24.48 14.14
C SER A 166 26.85 25.51 14.89
#